data_AF-A0A0T0MMR8-F1
#
_entry.id   AF-A0A0T0MMR8-F1
#
_cell.length_a   1.000
_cell.length_b   1.000
_cell.length_c   1.000
_cell.angle_alpha   90.00
_cell.angle_beta   90.00
_cell.angle_gamma   90.00
#
_symmetry.space_group_name_H-M   'P 1'
#
loop_
_entity.id
_entity.type
_entity.pdbx_description
1 polymer ?
#
loop_
_entity_poly.entity_id
_entity_poly.type
_entity_poly.pdbx_seq_one_letter_code
_entity_poly.pdbx_strand_id
1 'polypeptide(L)'
;MHAFGVSLGDLVAQRVPGLLWGSARGASAPELVLTHSEIDLVVFPVAAVATSWGEAPVGWVAEYVEEASGGALEIIAGAHQPH
;
A
#
# COMPACT_ATOMS: atom_id res chain seq x y z
N MET A 1 -5.81 10.55 -11.06
CA MET A 1 -5.45 10.20 -9.67
C MET A 1 -5.77 8.73 -9.37
N HIS A 2 -7.03 8.30 -9.38
CA HIS A 2 -7.40 6.92 -9.00
C HIS A 2 -6.72 5.82 -9.83
N ALA A 3 -6.70 5.93 -11.18
CA ALA A 3 -6.03 4.94 -12.02
C ALA A 3 -4.52 4.81 -11.70
N PHE A 4 -3.86 5.92 -11.38
CA PHE A 4 -2.44 5.89 -11.03
C PHE A 4 -2.20 5.28 -9.65
N GLY A 5 -3.04 5.62 -8.66
CA GLY A 5 -3.00 4.98 -7.34
C GLY A 5 -3.29 3.47 -7.40
N VAL A 6 -4.19 3.03 -8.29
CA VAL A 6 -4.42 1.60 -8.55
C VAL A 6 -3.17 0.95 -9.14
N SER A 7 -2.57 1.53 -10.19
CA SER A 7 -1.34 0.97 -10.74
C SER A 7 -0.18 0.95 -9.73
N LEU A 8 -0.07 1.98 -8.89
CA LEU A 8 0.92 2.03 -7.81
C LEU A 8 0.68 0.90 -6.80
N GLY A 9 -0.58 0.68 -6.41
CA GLY A 9 -0.95 -0.44 -5.55
C GLY A 9 -0.65 -1.80 -6.16
N ASP A 10 -0.92 -2.01 -7.46
CA ASP A 10 -0.59 -3.27 -8.13
C ASP A 10 0.92 -3.54 -8.11
N LEU A 11 1.77 -2.52 -8.24
CA LEU A 11 3.22 -2.66 -8.14
C LEU A 11 3.69 -3.06 -6.74
N VAL A 12 3.00 -2.62 -5.69
CA VAL A 12 3.26 -3.04 -4.30
C VAL A 12 2.75 -4.47 -4.08
N ALA A 13 1.52 -4.77 -4.49
CA ALA A 13 0.92 -6.11 -4.34
C ALA A 13 1.71 -7.20 -5.08
N GLN A 14 2.33 -6.87 -6.23
CA GLN A 14 3.24 -7.79 -6.94
C GLN A 14 4.49 -8.17 -6.14
N ARG A 15 4.93 -7.34 -5.18
CA ARG A 15 6.14 -7.55 -4.38
C ARG A 15 5.86 -8.17 -3.01
N VAL A 16 4.62 -8.09 -2.53
CA VAL A 16 4.25 -8.54 -1.18
C VAL A 16 3.22 -9.66 -1.28
N PRO A 17 3.62 -10.93 -1.04
CA PRO A 17 2.69 -12.05 -1.04
C PRO A 17 1.55 -11.84 -0.04
N GLY A 18 0.33 -12.18 -0.46
CA GLY A 18 -0.86 -12.11 0.39
C GLY A 18 -1.52 -10.72 0.48
N LEU A 19 -0.93 -9.67 -0.12
CA LEU A 19 -1.65 -8.40 -0.28
C LEU A 19 -2.74 -8.52 -1.34
N LEU A 20 -3.95 -8.09 -0.97
CA LEU A 20 -5.14 -8.09 -1.81
C LEU A 20 -5.80 -6.71 -1.77
N TRP A 21 -6.46 -6.33 -2.87
CA TRP A 21 -7.30 -5.14 -2.88
C TRP A 21 -8.51 -5.33 -1.96
N GLY A 22 -8.78 -4.30 -1.16
CA GLY A 22 -9.92 -4.20 -0.26
C GLY A 22 -10.46 -2.78 -0.21
N SER A 23 -11.46 -2.58 0.65
CA SER A 23 -12.03 -1.26 0.92
C SER A 23 -11.92 -0.94 2.40
N ALA A 24 -11.26 0.16 2.74
CA ALA A 24 -11.29 0.71 4.08
C ALA A 24 -12.48 1.65 4.22
N ARG A 25 -13.30 1.45 5.27
CA ARG A 25 -14.38 2.37 5.62
C ARG A 25 -13.92 3.26 6.76
N GLY A 26 -13.63 4.52 6.44
CA GLY A 26 -13.38 5.57 7.43
C GLY A 26 -14.63 6.38 7.75
N ALA A 27 -14.45 7.56 8.37
CA ALA A 27 -15.52 8.53 8.59
C ALA A 27 -16.02 9.21 7.30
N SER A 28 -15.30 9.05 6.19
CA SER A 28 -15.57 9.58 4.86
C SER A 28 -16.00 8.47 3.88
N ALA A 29 -16.01 8.78 2.58
CA ALA A 29 -16.27 7.80 1.53
C ALA A 29 -15.29 6.61 1.62
N PRO A 30 -15.74 5.39 1.25
CA PRO A 30 -14.88 4.21 1.26
C PRO A 30 -13.66 4.41 0.37
N GLU A 31 -12.49 4.06 0.89
CA GLU A 31 -11.22 4.19 0.19
C GLU A 31 -10.72 2.81 -0.27
N LEU A 32 -10.14 2.77 -1.47
CA LEU A 32 -9.54 1.57 -2.03
C LEU A 32 -8.11 1.39 -1.46
N VAL A 33 -7.86 0.24 -0.86
CA VAL A 33 -6.62 -0.06 -0.11
C VAL A 33 -6.09 -1.45 -0.44
N LEU A 34 -4.81 -1.71 -0.14
CA LEU A 34 -4.31 -3.08 -0.06
C LEU A 34 -4.37 -3.56 1.39
N THR A 35 -4.73 -4.82 1.60
CA THR A 35 -4.81 -5.44 2.92
C THR A 35 -4.31 -6.88 2.87
N HIS A 36 -3.96 -7.45 4.03
CA HIS A 36 -3.58 -8.85 4.18
C HIS A 36 -4.67 -9.61 4.94
N SER A 37 -5.00 -10.84 4.53
CA SER A 37 -6.13 -11.59 5.12
C SER A 37 -5.88 -12.07 6.55
N GLU A 38 -4.61 -12.23 6.93
CA GLU A 38 -4.20 -12.81 8.21
C GLU A 38 -3.45 -11.83 9.11
N ILE A 39 -2.94 -10.73 8.54
CA ILE A 39 -2.07 -9.77 9.24
C ILE A 39 -2.78 -8.43 9.23
N ASP A 40 -2.81 -7.74 10.38
CA ASP A 40 -3.37 -6.39 10.49
C ASP A 40 -2.45 -5.39 9.78
N LEU A 41 -2.60 -5.32 8.46
CA LEU A 41 -1.82 -4.50 7.55
C LEU A 41 -2.75 -3.85 6.53
N VAL A 42 -2.55 -2.56 6.33
CA VAL A 42 -3.26 -1.77 5.32
C VAL A 42 -2.30 -0.80 4.64
N VAL A 43 -2.40 -0.69 3.31
CA VAL A 43 -1.64 0.26 2.50
C VAL A 43 -2.61 1.13 1.71
N PHE A 44 -2.38 2.45 1.69
CA PHE A 44 -3.25 3.44 1.06
C PHE A 44 -2.59 4.08 -0.18
N PRO A 45 -2.46 3.35 -1.31
CA PRO A 45 -1.74 3.84 -2.48
C PRO A 45 -2.47 4.99 -3.19
N VAL A 46 -3.80 5.04 -3.12
CA VAL A 46 -4.59 6.13 -3.72
C VAL A 46 -4.42 7.43 -2.94
N ALA A 47 -4.53 7.41 -1.60
CA ALA A 47 -4.20 8.57 -0.77
C ALA A 47 -2.74 9.01 -0.92
N ALA A 48 -1.78 8.10 -1.03
CA ALA A 48 -0.38 8.46 -1.23
C ALA A 48 -0.20 9.31 -2.50
N VAL A 49 -0.80 8.89 -3.61
CA VAL A 49 -0.80 9.69 -4.85
C VAL A 49 -1.52 11.02 -4.65
N ALA A 50 -2.66 11.05 -3.95
CA ALA A 50 -3.40 12.29 -3.71
C ALA A 50 -2.56 13.31 -2.93
N THR A 51 -1.84 12.86 -1.91
CA THR A 51 -0.99 13.69 -1.05
C THR A 51 0.25 14.20 -1.80
N SER A 52 0.87 13.39 -2.64
CA SER A 52 2.11 13.75 -3.33
C SER A 52 1.89 14.38 -4.72
N TRP A 53 0.64 14.54 -5.16
CA TRP A 53 0.34 15.04 -6.51
C TRP A 53 0.83 16.48 -6.70
N GLY A 54 1.66 16.71 -7.72
CA GLY A 54 2.22 18.03 -8.03
C GLY A 54 3.47 18.40 -7.22
N GLU A 55 3.80 17.64 -6.19
CA GLU A 55 4.98 17.86 -5.34
C GLU A 55 5.98 16.70 -5.37
N ALA A 56 5.58 15.54 -5.91
CA ALA A 56 6.41 14.35 -5.97
C ALA A 56 7.73 14.61 -6.75
N PRO A 57 8.90 14.31 -6.15
CA PRO A 57 10.18 14.41 -6.83
C PRO A 57 10.33 13.33 -7.90
N VAL A 58 11.32 13.51 -8.79
CA VAL A 58 11.72 12.45 -9.73
C VAL A 58 12.15 11.21 -8.95
N GLY A 59 11.65 10.03 -9.34
CA GLY A 59 11.96 8.76 -8.68
C GLY A 59 10.95 8.33 -7.62
N TRP A 60 10.07 9.21 -7.18
CA TRP A 60 9.11 8.97 -6.09
C TRP A 60 8.31 7.67 -6.23
N VAL A 61 7.90 7.28 -7.44
CA VAL A 61 7.16 6.03 -7.67
C VAL A 61 7.98 4.81 -7.27
N ALA A 62 9.25 4.77 -7.67
CA ALA A 62 10.11 3.63 -7.38
C ALA A 62 10.39 3.54 -5.88
N GLU A 63 10.70 4.68 -5.26
CA GLU A 63 10.95 4.82 -3.82
C GLU A 63 9.72 4.41 -3.01
N TYR A 64 8.54 4.94 -3.33
CA TYR A 64 7.30 4.57 -2.65
C TYR A 64 7.05 3.07 -2.71
N VAL A 65 7.25 2.45 -3.87
CA VAL A 65 7.02 1.01 -4.03
C VAL A 65 8.05 0.21 -3.24
N GLU A 66 9.31 0.62 -3.20
CA GLU A 66 10.35 0.00 -2.39
C GLU A 66 10.02 0.11 -0.89
N GLU A 67 9.74 1.31 -0.39
CA GLU A 67 9.41 1.57 1.01
C GLU A 67 8.15 0.84 1.46
N ALA A 68 7.05 0.97 0.70
CA ALA A 68 5.77 0.34 1.05
C ALA A 68 5.86 -1.19 1.02
N SER A 69 6.57 -1.76 0.04
CA SER A 69 6.74 -3.22 -0.05
C SER A 69 7.67 -3.74 1.05
N GLY A 70 8.77 -3.04 1.31
CA GLY A 70 9.72 -3.38 2.36
C GLY A 70 9.07 -3.36 3.74
N GLY A 71 8.41 -2.26 4.10
CA GLY A 71 7.70 -2.14 5.38
C GLY A 71 6.58 -3.19 5.55
N ALA A 72 5.83 -3.48 4.48
CA ALA A 72 4.82 -4.54 4.51
C ALA A 72 5.43 -5.93 4.77
N LEU A 73 6.55 -6.26 4.11
CA LEU A 73 7.25 -7.52 4.33
C LEU A 73 7.83 -7.63 5.74
N GLU A 74 8.36 -6.55 6.30
CA GLU A 74 8.86 -6.52 7.69
C GLU A 74 7.74 -6.79 8.69
N ILE A 75 6.57 -6.16 8.51
CA ILE A 75 5.38 -6.38 9.36
C ILE A 75 4.94 -7.85 9.27
N ILE A 76 4.85 -8.39 8.05
CA ILE A 76 4.47 -9.79 7.84
C ILE A 76 5.49 -10.73 8.49
N ALA A 77 6.79 -10.49 8.33
CA ALA A 77 7.83 -11.31 8.94
C ALA A 77 7.78 -11.29 10.47
N GLY A 78 7.54 -10.12 11.07
CA GLY A 78 7.38 -9.96 12.51
C GLY A 78 6.17 -10.71 13.06
N ALA A 79 5.06 -10.73 12.33
CA ALA A 79 3.85 -11.46 12.73
C ALA A 79 4.00 -13.00 12.66
N HIS A 80 4.93 -13.50 11.84
CA HIS A 80 5.21 -14.94 11.71
C HIS A 80 6.21 -15.47 12.75
N GLN A 81 6.88 -14.63 13.54
CA GLN A 81 7.76 -15.10 14.61
C GLN A 81 6.93 -15.51 15.83
N PRO A 82 6.95 -16.79 16.25
CA PRO A 82 6.29 -17.21 17.48
C PRO A 82 7.02 -16.62 18.69
N HIS A 83 6.24 -16.04 19.61
CA HIS A 83 6.71 -15.63 20.94
C HIS A 83 7.28 -16.79 21.75
#